data_AF-A0A0L6UGA5-F1
#
_entry.id   AF-A0A0L6UGA5-F1
#
_cell.length_a   1.000
_cell.length_b   1.000
_cell.length_c   1.000
_cell.angle_alpha   90.00
_cell.angle_beta   90.00
_cell.angle_gamma   90.00
#
_symmetry.space_group_name_H-M   'P 1'
#
loop_
_entity.id
_entity.type
_entity.pdbx_description
1 polymer ?
#
loop_
_entity_poly.entity_id
_entity_poly.type
_entity_poly.pdbx_seq_one_letter_code
_entity_poly.pdbx_strand_id
1 'polypeptide(L)'
;MLTILAFFFPHQLSMISGLLGTKPSTSNCDSLPGDPISLPPNEFHIEGYIDFLGIQYKENFLKKLIGNGFHSHKILKLAGLLRANVRGLGLTLGVVTVLFDNIHKYDQYLASLHG
;
A
#
# COMPACT_ATOMS: atom_id res chain seq x y z
N MET A 1 -13.30 -26.53 -23.04
CA MET A 1 -12.65 -25.21 -23.07
C MET A 1 -13.72 -24.17 -22.75
N LEU A 2 -13.56 -23.40 -21.69
CA LEU A 2 -14.52 -22.35 -21.33
C LEU A 2 -13.74 -21.07 -21.02
N THR A 3 -13.69 -20.20 -22.03
CA THR A 3 -13.25 -18.81 -21.95
C THR A 3 -14.35 -18.02 -21.27
N ILE A 4 -14.00 -17.26 -20.22
CA ILE A 4 -14.68 -16.07 -19.63
C ILE A 4 -13.89 -15.88 -18.31
N LEU A 5 -13.05 -14.86 -18.16
CA LEU A 5 -13.52 -13.53 -17.83
C LEU A 5 -12.36 -12.55 -18.03
N ALA A 6 -12.37 -11.85 -19.16
CA ALA A 6 -11.65 -10.60 -19.30
C ALA A 6 -12.36 -9.58 -18.38
N PHE A 7 -11.92 -9.45 -17.13
CA PHE A 7 -12.12 -8.23 -16.36
C PHE A 7 -10.86 -7.38 -16.46
N PHE A 8 -10.80 -6.71 -17.60
CA PHE A 8 -10.44 -5.32 -17.77
C PHE A 8 -10.24 -4.55 -16.45
N PHE A 9 -8.99 -4.28 -16.09
CA PHE A 9 -8.65 -3.15 -15.23
C PHE A 9 -7.44 -2.43 -15.85
N PRO A 10 -7.69 -1.44 -16.72
CA PRO A 10 -6.92 -0.22 -16.62
C PRO A 10 -7.76 1.03 -16.96
N HIS A 11 -8.91 1.26 -16.31
CA HIS A 11 -9.67 2.50 -16.59
C HIS A 11 -10.43 3.16 -15.42
N GLN A 12 -10.57 2.56 -14.24
CA GLN A 12 -11.40 3.16 -13.17
C GLN A 12 -10.65 4.04 -12.16
N LEU A 13 -9.39 4.42 -12.42
CA LEU A 13 -8.63 5.36 -11.56
C LEU A 13 -8.33 6.72 -12.23
N SER A 14 -8.99 7.05 -13.34
CA SER A 14 -8.74 8.32 -14.05
C SER A 14 -9.29 9.58 -13.36
N MET A 15 -9.97 9.50 -12.21
CA MET A 15 -10.68 10.65 -11.62
C MET A 15 -10.20 11.08 -10.23
N ILE A 16 -8.89 11.18 -10.02
CA ILE A 16 -8.32 11.93 -8.87
C ILE A 16 -7.15 12.86 -9.21
N SER A 17 -6.79 13.06 -10.49
CA SER A 17 -5.81 14.10 -10.88
C SER A 17 -6.46 15.48 -10.90
N GLY A 18 -6.82 15.98 -9.73
CA GLY A 18 -7.53 17.24 -9.58
C GLY A 18 -7.25 17.96 -8.27
N LEU A 19 -6.15 17.71 -7.57
CA LEU A 19 -5.67 18.64 -6.55
C LEU A 19 -4.21 18.43 -6.19
N LEU A 20 -3.45 19.53 -6.24
CA LEU A 20 -2.13 19.78 -5.67
C LEU A 20 -0.95 19.78 -6.66
N GLY A 21 -0.75 20.94 -7.26
CA GLY A 21 0.60 21.39 -7.59
C GLY A 21 1.33 21.80 -6.32
N THR A 22 2.60 21.40 -6.18
CA THR A 22 3.77 22.30 -6.08
C THR A 22 5.03 21.54 -5.66
N LYS A 23 6.07 21.71 -6.50
CA LYS A 23 7.51 21.84 -6.22
C LYS A 23 8.32 20.65 -5.61
N PRO A 24 9.43 20.24 -6.25
CA PRO A 24 10.40 19.33 -5.65
C PRO A 24 11.29 20.11 -4.66
N SER A 25 11.42 19.60 -3.44
CA SER A 25 12.43 20.09 -2.49
C SER A 25 13.42 18.98 -2.18
N THR A 26 14.64 19.23 -2.64
CA THR A 26 15.89 18.55 -2.26
C THR A 26 15.98 18.40 -0.74
N SER A 27 16.20 17.18 -0.25
CA SER A 27 16.55 16.95 1.16
C SER A 27 18.03 16.62 1.26
N ASN A 28 18.75 17.45 2.02
CA ASN A 28 20.10 17.16 2.51
C ASN A 28 19.96 16.33 3.79
N CYS A 29 20.76 15.28 3.89
CA CYS A 29 20.82 14.38 5.04
C CYS A 29 21.81 14.94 6.07
N ASP A 30 21.33 15.26 7.27
CA ASP A 30 22.16 15.34 8.47
C ASP A 30 21.43 14.63 9.61
N SER A 31 22.13 13.67 10.23
CA SER A 31 21.60 12.81 11.29
C SER A 31 22.07 13.31 12.66
N LEU A 32 21.19 13.30 13.68
CA LEU A 32 21.57 13.30 15.11
C LEU A 32 20.54 12.48 15.93
N PRO A 33 20.93 11.86 17.08
CA PRO A 33 20.18 10.79 17.72
C PRO A 33 19.34 11.28 18.91
N GLY A 34 18.10 10.78 18.97
CA GLY A 34 17.24 10.86 20.15
C GLY A 34 16.16 11.92 20.06
N ASP A 35 15.02 11.58 19.43
CA ASP A 35 13.73 12.24 19.65
C ASP A 35 12.57 11.34 19.13
N PRO A 36 11.32 11.51 19.60
CA PRO A 36 10.25 10.51 19.57
C PRO A 36 10.01 10.04 18.15
N ILE A 37 10.03 8.71 17.95
CA ILE A 37 9.88 8.00 16.66
C ILE A 37 9.24 8.93 15.63
N SER A 38 10.07 9.67 14.91
CA SER A 38 9.55 10.59 13.91
C SER A 38 8.90 9.68 12.91
N LEU A 39 7.58 9.73 12.86
CA LEU A 39 6.78 8.96 11.92
C LEU A 39 7.44 9.08 10.55
N PRO A 40 7.78 7.96 9.88
CA PRO A 40 8.17 8.08 8.50
C PRO A 40 7.01 8.80 7.79
N PRO A 41 7.27 9.79 6.92
CA PRO A 41 6.24 10.60 6.23
C PRO A 41 5.25 9.77 5.37
N ASN A 42 5.39 8.46 5.42
CA ASN A 42 4.76 7.41 4.66
C ASN A 42 3.69 6.63 5.45
N GLU A 43 3.32 7.07 6.65
CA GLU A 43 2.46 6.34 7.59
C GLU A 43 1.13 5.86 6.97
N PHE A 44 0.58 6.64 6.04
CA PHE A 44 -0.66 6.31 5.32
C PHE A 44 -0.45 5.67 3.94
N HIS A 45 0.80 5.60 3.48
CA HIS A 45 1.17 5.06 2.20
C HIS A 45 1.40 3.55 2.30
N ILE A 46 1.21 2.87 1.18
CA ILE A 46 1.30 1.41 1.11
C ILE A 46 2.68 0.90 1.57
N GLU A 47 3.77 1.63 1.36
CA GLU A 47 5.11 1.16 1.73
C GLU A 47 5.30 1.08 3.25
N GLY A 48 4.75 2.01 4.02
CA GLY A 48 4.75 1.93 5.49
C GLY A 48 4.02 0.67 5.99
N TYR A 49 2.89 0.34 5.34
CA TYR A 49 2.18 -0.91 5.63
C TYR A 49 3.02 -2.14 5.28
N ILE A 50 3.68 -2.13 4.12
CA ILE A 50 4.54 -3.25 3.70
C ILE A 50 5.72 -3.46 4.65
N ASP A 51 6.36 -2.37 5.11
CA ASP A 51 7.45 -2.44 6.06
C ASP A 51 6.98 -3.01 7.40
N PHE A 52 5.79 -2.63 7.87
CA PHE A 52 5.16 -3.21 9.06
C PHE A 52 4.95 -4.73 8.95
N LEU A 53 4.63 -5.24 7.76
CA LEU A 53 4.41 -6.68 7.56
C LEU A 53 5.72 -7.50 7.53
N GLY A 54 6.88 -6.86 7.38
CA GLY A 54 8.17 -7.54 7.35
C GLY A 54 8.34 -8.54 6.20
N ILE A 55 7.63 -8.35 5.07
CA ILE A 55 7.67 -9.27 3.93
C ILE A 55 8.99 -9.11 3.17
N GLN A 56 9.70 -10.22 2.93
CA GLN A 56 10.91 -10.25 2.12
C GLN A 56 10.61 -9.92 0.63
N TYR A 57 11.58 -9.37 -0.10
CA TYR A 57 11.44 -8.98 -1.52
C TYR A 57 10.41 -7.87 -1.77
N LYS A 58 10.37 -6.88 -0.88
CA LYS A 58 9.43 -5.76 -0.87
C LYS A 58 9.26 -5.00 -2.18
N GLU A 59 10.35 -4.73 -2.89
CA GLU A 59 10.29 -3.91 -4.08
C GLU A 59 9.44 -4.50 -5.21
N ASN A 60 9.48 -5.81 -5.43
CA ASN A 60 8.78 -6.42 -6.56
C ASN A 60 7.26 -6.38 -6.39
N PHE A 61 6.77 -6.75 -5.20
CA PHE A 61 5.34 -6.70 -4.95
C PHE A 61 4.83 -5.28 -4.69
N LEU A 62 5.66 -4.40 -4.10
CA LEU A 62 5.31 -3.00 -3.93
C LEU A 62 5.08 -2.31 -5.28
N LYS A 63 5.97 -2.54 -6.26
CA LYS A 63 5.79 -2.08 -7.65
C LYS A 63 4.49 -2.59 -8.28
N LYS A 64 4.14 -3.86 -8.04
CA LYS A 64 2.87 -4.44 -8.51
C LYS A 64 1.66 -3.77 -7.88
N LEU A 65 1.68 -3.54 -6.56
CA LEU A 65 0.59 -2.86 -5.85
C LEU A 65 0.41 -1.42 -6.35
N ILE A 66 1.49 -0.63 -6.35
CA ILE A 66 1.47 0.76 -6.80
C ILE A 66 1.05 0.86 -8.27
N GLY A 67 1.60 0.01 -9.14
CA GLY A 67 1.26 -0.02 -10.57
C GLY A 67 -0.20 -0.40 -10.86
N ASN A 68 -0.91 -0.97 -9.88
CA ASN A 68 -2.33 -1.30 -9.96
C ASN A 68 -3.21 -0.38 -9.08
N GLY A 69 -2.67 0.74 -8.60
CA GLY A 69 -3.42 1.76 -7.86
C GLY A 69 -3.54 1.54 -6.36
N PHE A 70 -2.86 0.54 -5.80
CA PHE A 70 -2.86 0.28 -4.35
C PHE A 70 -1.82 1.17 -3.65
N HIS A 71 -2.17 2.44 -3.45
CA HIS A 71 -1.30 3.42 -2.78
C HIS A 71 -1.46 3.45 -1.25
N SER A 72 -2.45 2.76 -0.67
CA SER A 72 -2.69 2.74 0.78
C SER A 72 -3.32 1.42 1.22
N HIS A 73 -3.07 1.00 2.48
CA HIS A 73 -3.72 -0.16 3.09
C HIS A 73 -5.23 0.02 3.21
N LYS A 74 -5.73 1.26 3.25
CA LYS A 74 -7.17 1.56 3.26
C LYS A 74 -7.88 1.06 2.00
N ILE A 75 -7.19 1.02 0.85
CA ILE A 75 -7.74 0.46 -0.40
C ILE A 75 -8.03 -1.03 -0.23
N LEU A 76 -7.19 -1.74 0.55
CA LEU A 76 -7.39 -3.16 0.86
C LEU A 76 -8.62 -3.41 1.75
N LYS A 77 -9.15 -2.38 2.42
CA LYS A 77 -10.39 -2.44 3.23
C LYS A 77 -11.66 -2.17 2.44
N LEU A 78 -11.57 -1.73 1.19
CA LEU A 78 -12.76 -1.35 0.43
C LEU A 78 -13.71 -2.54 0.28
N ALA A 79 -14.98 -2.31 0.64
CA ALA A 79 -16.03 -3.30 0.46
C ALA A 79 -16.12 -3.66 -1.03
N GLY A 80 -15.99 -4.95 -1.34
CA GLY A 80 -15.98 -5.47 -2.72
C GLY A 80 -14.59 -5.73 -3.30
N LEU A 81 -13.50 -5.33 -2.63
CA LEU A 81 -12.17 -5.80 -3.02
C LEU A 81 -11.96 -7.25 -2.59
N LEU A 82 -12.00 -8.15 -3.57
CA LEU A 82 -11.79 -9.58 -3.32
C LEU A 82 -10.30 -9.91 -3.23
N ARG A 83 -9.93 -10.81 -2.31
CA ARG A 83 -8.56 -11.40 -2.24
C ARG A 83 -8.13 -11.99 -3.59
N ALA A 84 -9.06 -12.53 -4.36
CA ALA A 84 -8.82 -13.07 -5.69
C ALA A 84 -8.31 -12.00 -6.68
N ASN A 85 -8.82 -10.76 -6.60
CA ASN A 85 -8.39 -9.66 -7.47
C ASN A 85 -6.94 -9.28 -7.16
N VAL A 86 -6.59 -9.20 -5.88
CA VAL A 86 -5.22 -8.89 -5.43
C VAL A 86 -4.26 -10.05 -5.76
N ARG A 87 -4.70 -11.30 -5.64
CA ARG A 87 -3.96 -12.47 -6.11
C ARG A 87 -3.72 -12.44 -7.63
N GLY A 88 -4.69 -11.94 -8.39
CA GLY A 88 -4.61 -11.75 -9.85
C GLY A 88 -3.45 -10.88 -10.32
N LEU A 89 -2.85 -10.08 -9.43
CA LEU A 89 -1.65 -9.26 -9.71
C LEU A 89 -0.35 -10.09 -9.80
N GLY A 90 -0.46 -11.42 -9.66
CA GLY A 90 0.67 -12.34 -9.60
C GLY A 90 1.34 -12.38 -8.22
N LEU A 91 0.58 -12.08 -7.16
CA LEU A 91 1.02 -12.24 -5.77
C LEU A 91 0.76 -13.66 -5.29
N THR A 92 1.64 -14.18 -4.44
CA THR A 92 1.44 -15.50 -3.85
C THR A 92 0.27 -15.47 -2.87
N LEU A 93 -0.40 -16.62 -2.67
CA LEU A 93 -1.49 -16.73 -1.70
C LEU A 93 -1.04 -16.32 -0.29
N GLY A 94 0.19 -16.66 0.09
CA GLY A 94 0.78 -16.28 1.37
C GLY A 94 0.86 -14.76 1.54
N VAL A 95 1.39 -14.04 0.54
CA VAL A 95 1.48 -12.57 0.57
C VAL A 95 0.08 -11.93 0.63
N VAL A 96 -0.87 -12.41 -0.19
CA VAL A 96 -2.25 -11.89 -0.16
C VAL A 96 -2.90 -12.12 1.20
N THR A 97 -2.67 -13.28 1.82
CA THR A 97 -3.23 -13.59 3.15
C THR A 97 -2.67 -12.64 4.21
N VAL A 98 -1.34 -12.48 4.24
CA VAL A 98 -0.66 -11.55 5.16
C VAL A 98 -1.14 -10.11 4.95
N LEU A 99 -1.34 -9.68 3.71
CA LEU A 99 -1.84 -8.33 3.38
C LEU A 99 -3.25 -8.07 3.91
N PHE A 100 -4.15 -9.05 3.93
CA PHE A 100 -5.53 -8.82 4.39
C PHE A 100 -5.68 -9.06 5.89
N ASP A 101 -4.98 -10.05 6.45
CA ASP A 101 -5.17 -10.46 7.85
C ASP A 101 -4.56 -9.47 8.86
N ASN A 102 -3.65 -8.61 8.42
CA ASN A 102 -2.94 -7.66 9.28
C ASN A 102 -3.41 -6.21 9.15
N ILE A 103 -4.43 -5.94 8.32
CA ILE A 103 -4.95 -4.59 8.10
C ILE A 103 -5.38 -3.94 9.41
N HIS A 104 -6.17 -4.65 10.22
CA HIS A 104 -6.67 -4.13 11.49
C HIS A 104 -5.55 -3.90 12.50
N LYS A 105 -4.51 -4.74 12.48
CA LYS A 105 -3.34 -4.58 13.35
C LYS A 105 -2.54 -3.34 12.97
N TYR A 106 -2.45 -3.05 11.68
CA TYR A 106 -1.80 -1.82 11.22
C TYR A 106 -2.61 -0.59 11.62
N ASP A 107 -3.94 -0.60 11.49
CA ASP A 107 -4.77 0.51 11.99
C ASP A 107 -4.58 0.76 13.49
N GLN A 108 -4.47 -0.31 14.29
CA GLN A 108 -4.17 -0.21 15.72
C GLN A 108 -2.76 0.33 15.98
N TYR A 109 -1.77 -0.12 15.21
CA TYR A 109 -0.41 0.39 15.27
C TYR A 109 -0.37 1.91 15.00
N LEU A 110 -1.05 2.38 13.94
CA LEU A 110 -1.16 3.80 13.63
C LEU A 110 -1.87 4.58 14.75
N ALA A 111 -2.97 4.05 15.29
CA ALA A 111 -3.68 4.69 16.39
C ALA A 111 -2.82 4.79 17.66
N SER A 112 -1.99 3.79 17.94
CA SER A 112 -1.07 3.80 19.09
C SER A 112 0.10 4.77 18.94
N LEU A 113 0.37 5.25 17.73
CA LEU A 113 1.47 6.16 17.44
C LEU A 113 1.04 7.64 17.56
N HIS A 114 -0.27 7.90 17.55
CA HIS A 114 -0.89 9.23 17.65
C HIS A 114 -1.60 9.48 18.99
N GLY A 115 -1.63 8.49 19.89
CA GLY A 115 -2.26 8.57 21.21
C GLY A 115 -1.23 8.71 22.33
#